data_AF-A0AB37TCA0-F1
#
_entry.id   AF-A0AB37TCA0-F1
#
_cell.length_a   1.000
_cell.length_b   1.000
_cell.length_c   1.000
_cell.angle_alpha   90.00
_cell.angle_beta   90.00
_cell.angle_gamma   90.00
#
_symmetry.space_group_name_H-M   'P 1'
#
loop_
_entity.id
_entity.type
_entity.pdbx_description
1 polymer ?
#
loop_
_entity_poly.entity_id
_entity_poly.type
_entity_poly.pdbx_seq_one_letter_code
_entity_poly.pdbx_strand_id
1 'polypeptide(L)' 'MKTTEELASEMFQHSFLIVWNNEKQKWLVECPLLKIRFDADTYKEALTELCRAILKSNISEDFHKNIEKYKIDYINSDS' A
#
# COMPACT_ATOMS: atom_id res chain seq x y z
N MET A 1 4.22 -25.88 4.01
CA MET A 1 5.17 -24.89 4.56
C MET A 1 5.45 -23.91 3.44
N LYS A 2 5.11 -22.63 3.59
CA LYS A 2 5.34 -21.65 2.52
C LYS A 2 6.80 -21.25 2.49
N THR A 3 7.35 -21.02 1.31
CA THR A 3 8.71 -20.51 1.15
C THR A 3 8.76 -19.03 1.53
N THR A 4 9.96 -18.51 1.83
CA THR A 4 10.16 -17.08 2.12
C THR A 4 9.69 -16.19 0.96
N GLU A 5 9.84 -16.67 -0.27
CA GLU A 5 9.41 -15.97 -1.49
C GLU A 5 7.88 -15.94 -1.62
N GLU A 6 7.20 -17.04 -1.29
CA GLU A 6 5.73 -17.11 -1.26
C GLU A 6 5.17 -16.16 -0.19
N LEU A 7 5.79 -16.13 1.00
CA LEU A 7 5.43 -15.22 2.09
C LEU A 7 5.66 -13.75 1.72
N ALA A 8 6.79 -13.43 1.09
CA ALA A 8 7.08 -12.09 0.61
C ALA A 8 6.09 -11.65 -0.47
N SER A 9 5.78 -12.53 -1.44
CA SER A 9 4.81 -12.25 -2.49
C SER A 9 3.41 -11.98 -1.92
N GLU A 10 2.95 -12.79 -0.97
CA GLU A 10 1.67 -12.56 -0.28
C GLU A 10 1.66 -11.24 0.50
N MET A 11 2.73 -10.91 1.21
CA MET A 11 2.82 -9.64 1.94
C MET A 11 2.81 -8.43 0.99
N PHE A 12 3.52 -8.51 -0.14
CA PHE A 12 3.56 -7.42 -1.12
C PHE A 12 2.23 -7.24 -1.86
N GLN A 13 1.45 -8.31 -2.05
CA GLN A 13 0.11 -8.19 -2.64
C GLN A 13 -0.81 -7.25 -1.85
N HIS A 14 -0.66 -7.21 -0.52
CA HIS A 14 -1.49 -6.40 0.38
C HIS A 14 -0.82 -5.09 0.83
N SER A 15 0.33 -4.74 0.26
CA SER A 15 1.11 -3.57 0.67
C SER A 15 1.02 -2.42 -0.34
N PHE A 16 1.26 -1.20 0.15
CA PHE A 16 1.58 -0.04 -0.68
C PHE A 16 3.09 0.10 -0.76
N LEU A 17 3.65 -0.07 -1.95
CA LEU A 17 5.08 0.04 -2.19
C LEU A 17 5.39 1.42 -2.79
N ILE A 18 6.35 2.13 -2.19
CA ILE A 18 6.96 3.34 -2.78
C ILE A 18 8.46 3.11 -2.80
N VAL A 19 9.04 2.96 -3.99
CA VAL A 19 10.46 2.65 -4.15
C VAL A 19 11.11 3.56 -5.18
N TRP A 20 12.37 3.90 -4.95
CA TRP A 20 13.15 4.64 -5.93
C TRP A 20 13.66 3.71 -7.04
N ASN A 21 13.28 3.98 -8.28
CA ASN A 21 13.78 3.27 -9.46
C ASN A 21 15.04 3.99 -9.99
N ASN A 22 16.21 3.38 -9.80
CA ASN A 22 17.48 3.92 -10.23
C ASN A 22 17.62 4.07 -11.76
N GLU A 23 17.00 3.20 -12.56
CA GLU A 23 17.10 3.26 -14.02
C GLU A 23 16.30 4.45 -14.57
N LYS A 24 15.10 4.65 -14.04
CA LYS A 24 14.20 5.73 -14.48
C LYS A 24 14.44 7.05 -13.77
N GLN A 25 15.17 7.05 -12.65
CA GLN A 25 15.32 8.19 -11.74
C GLN A 25 13.95 8.74 -11.30
N LYS A 26 13.04 7.84 -10.93
CA LYS A 26 11.66 8.15 -10.50
C LYS A 26 11.25 7.29 -9.33
N TRP A 27 10.28 7.77 -8.57
CA TRP A 27 9.58 6.99 -7.56
C TRP A 27 8.53 6.11 -8.23
N LEU A 28 8.67 4.80 -8.09
CA LEU A 28 7.65 3.83 -8.48
C LEU A 28 6.71 3.59 -7.29
N VAL A 29 5.42 3.77 -7.53
CA VAL A 29 4.35 3.41 -6.60
C VAL A 29 3.62 2.18 -7.13
N GLU A 30 3.45 1.16 -6.29
CA GLU A 30 2.71 -0.06 -6.63
C GLU A 30 1.83 -0.54 -5.48
N CYS A 31 0.60 -0.94 -5.79
CA CYS A 31 -0.28 -1.69 -4.90
C CYS A 31 -1.08 -2.69 -5.75
N PRO A 32 -0.69 -3.99 -5.76
CA PRO A 32 -1.35 -4.99 -6.58
C PRO A 32 -2.83 -5.16 -6.26
N LEU A 33 -3.21 -5.16 -4.98
CA LEU A 33 -4.59 -5.32 -4.53
C LEU A 33 -5.53 -4.27 -5.12
N LEU A 34 -5.10 -3.01 -5.15
CA LEU A 34 -5.88 -1.89 -5.69
C LEU A 34 -5.58 -1.60 -7.17
N LYS A 35 -4.75 -2.42 -7.82
CA LYS A 35 -4.27 -2.22 -9.20
C LYS A 35 -3.66 -0.84 -9.42
N ILE A 36 -2.99 -0.29 -8.41
CA ILE A 36 -2.31 1.00 -8.48
C ILE A 36 -0.89 0.76 -8.97
N ARG A 37 -0.50 1.43 -10.06
CA ARG A 37 0.89 1.48 -10.51
C ARG A 37 1.17 2.77 -11.27
N PHE A 38 2.13 3.56 -10.81
CA PHE A 38 2.56 4.78 -11.51
C PHE A 38 3.97 5.21 -11.10
N ASP A 39 4.61 6.04 -11.94
CA ASP A 39 5.89 6.67 -11.65
C ASP A 39 5.66 8.14 -11.27
N ALA A 40 6.46 8.68 -10.34
CA ALA A 40 6.41 10.07 -9.90
C ALA A 40 7.83 10.67 -9.81
N ASP A 41 7.96 11.97 -10.09
CA ASP A 41 9.27 12.63 -10.12
C ASP A 41 9.77 12.94 -8.70
N THR A 42 8.86 13.22 -7.77
CA THR A 42 9.20 13.45 -6.35
C THR A 42 8.48 12.47 -5.41
N TYR A 43 9.08 12.23 -4.23
CA TYR A 43 8.45 11.41 -3.19
C TYR A 43 7.12 12.00 -2.72
N LYS A 44 7.04 13.34 -2.69
CA LYS A 44 5.81 14.06 -2.33
C LYS A 44 4.68 13.78 -3.33
N GLU A 45 4.98 13.81 -4.62
CA GLU A 45 4.00 13.46 -5.67
C GLU A 45 3.59 11.99 -5.56
N ALA A 46 4.56 11.08 -5.37
CA ALA A 46 4.30 9.66 -5.16
C ALA A 46 3.27 9.43 -4.04
N LEU A 47 3.50 10.06 -2.88
CA LEU A 47 2.61 9.98 -1.74
C LEU A 47 1.24 10.63 -2.00
N THR A 48 1.23 11.81 -2.63
CA THR A 48 -0.01 12.57 -2.89
C THR A 48 -0.94 11.82 -3.83
N GLU A 49 -0.41 11.32 -4.95
CA GLU A 49 -1.20 10.55 -5.92
C GLU A 49 -1.63 9.20 -5.36
N LEU A 50 -0.80 8.56 -4.53
CA LEU A 50 -1.19 7.34 -3.82
C LEU A 50 -2.39 7.59 -2.91
N CYS A 51 -2.32 8.60 -2.04
CA CYS A 51 -3.42 8.97 -1.16
C CYS A 51 -4.69 9.31 -1.96
N ARG A 52 -4.55 10.01 -3.08
CA ARG A 52 -5.68 10.30 -3.98
C ARG A 52 -6.28 9.03 -4.59
N ALA A 53 -5.45 8.08 -5.00
CA ALA A 53 -5.90 6.80 -5.54
C ALA A 53 -6.63 5.96 -4.49
N ILE A 54 -6.15 5.95 -3.24
CA ILE A 54 -6.80 5.32 -2.10
C ILE A 54 -8.18 5.97 -1.86
N LEU A 55 -8.24 7.30 -1.77
CA LEU A 55 -9.50 8.03 -1.53
C LEU A 55 -10.52 7.88 -2.67
N LYS A 56 -10.06 7.69 -3.91
CA LYS A 56 -10.92 7.44 -5.07
C LYS A 56 -11.29 5.97 -5.24
N SER A 57 -10.49 5.06 -4.68
CA SER A 57 -10.83 3.65 -4.72
C SER A 57 -12.14 3.47 -3.95
N ASN A 58 -13.06 2.70 -4.52
CA ASN A 58 -14.32 2.38 -3.86
C ASN A 58 -13.99 1.36 -2.77
N ILE A 59 -13.31 1.85 -1.73
CA ILE A 59 -12.93 1.11 -0.54
C ILE A 59 -14.25 0.64 0.04
N SER A 60 -14.53 -0.66 -0.11
CA SER A 60 -15.84 -1.18 0.27
C SER A 60 -16.11 -0.85 1.73
N GLU A 61 -17.39 -0.69 2.07
CA GLU A 61 -17.82 -0.49 3.45
C GLU A 61 -17.23 -1.58 4.39
N ASP A 62 -16.94 -2.77 3.85
CA ASP A 62 -16.27 -3.85 4.55
C ASP A 62 -14.80 -3.55 4.90
N PHE A 63 -14.05 -2.86 4.03
CA PHE A 63 -12.69 -2.42 4.38
C PHE A 63 -12.72 -1.34 5.46
N HIS A 64 -13.68 -0.41 5.42
CA HIS A 64 -13.89 0.56 6.50
C HIS A 64 -14.24 -0.13 7.82
N LYS A 65 -15.16 -1.11 7.79
CA LYS A 65 -15.52 -1.93 8.96
C LYS A 65 -14.33 -2.72 9.49
N ASN A 66 -13.49 -3.26 8.62
CA ASN A 66 -12.28 -3.99 9.01
C ASN A 66 -11.25 -3.06 9.63
N ILE A 67 -11.00 -1.87 9.07
CA ILE A 67 -10.11 -0.87 9.70
C ILE A 67 -10.60 -0.53 11.10
N GLU A 68 -11.88 -0.16 11.27
CA GLU A 68 -12.39 0.18 12.61
C GLU A 68 -12.35 -1.00 13.59
N LYS A 69 -12.59 -2.23 13.11
CA LYS A 69 -12.47 -3.43 13.94
C LYS A 69 -11.04 -3.65 14.46
N TYR A 70 -10.02 -3.46 13.63
CA TYR A 70 -8.61 -3.69 13.98
C TYR A 70 -7.89 -2.44 14.49
N LYS A 71 -8.53 -1.27 14.45
CA LYS A 71 -7.98 -0.01 14.96
C LYS A 71 -7.66 -0.08 16.45
N ILE A 72 -8.50 -0.74 17.23
CA ILE A 72 -8.31 -0.91 18.68
C ILE A 72 -7.06 -1.77 18.96
N ASP A 73 -6.84 -2.82 18.16
CA ASP A 73 -5.67 -3.70 18.30
C ASP A 73 -4.37 -2.95 17.98
N TYR A 74 -4.39 -2.04 17.00
CA TYR A 74 -3.24 -1.20 16.64
C TYR A 74 -2.96 -0.07 17.64
N ILE A 75 -3.99 0.52 18.25
CA ILE A 75 -3.82 1.61 19.22
C ILE A 75 -3.33 1.05 20.56
N ASN A 76 -3.77 -0.15 20.93
CA ASN A 76 -3.45 -0.75 22.22
C ASN A 76 -2.24 -1.70 22.18
N SER A 77 -1.61 -1.92 21.01
CA SER A 77 -0.43 -2.81 20.90
C SER A 77 0.84 -2.28 21.57
N ASP A 78 0.84 -1.02 22.04
CA ASP A 78 1.93 -0.39 22.79
C ASP A 78 1.52 0.01 24.23
N SER A 79 0.53 -0.66 24.85
CA SER A 79 0.16 -0.47 26.27
C SER A 79 0.49 -1.68 27.14
#